data_AF-A0A925QR50-F1
#
_entry.id   AF-A0A925QR50-F1
#
_cell.length_a   1.000
_cell.length_b   1.000
_cell.length_c   1.000
_cell.angle_alpha   90.00
_cell.angle_beta   90.00
_cell.angle_gamma   90.00
#
_symmetry.space_group_name_H-M   'P 1'
#
loop_
_entity.id
_entity.type
_entity.pdbx_description
1 polymer ?
#
loop_
_entity_poly.entity_id
_entity_poly.type
_entity_poly.pdbx_seq_one_letter_code
_entity_poly.pdbx_strand_id
1 'polypeptide(L)'
;ATPPTIDLKAIGRLEAWLLDVKPPVYPYAIDRELALSGESIYQAYCADCHGQSGADFKGARVGHVTPIAEIGTDRGRLDSFTADLAANLGSVYAGYDWRFKGFRKTFGYANMPLDGLWLRAPYLHNGSVPTVRDLLEPASARPRVFYRGYDVYDPRKLGFVSDVAEENGRAYFEFDTSLAGNDNQGHEGKAYGTELRAEQKAALVEFLKTF
;
A
#
# COMPACT_ATOMS: atom_id res chain seq x y z
N ALA A 1 20.51 16.49 -7.24
CA ALA A 1 21.93 16.15 -7.49
C ALA A 1 22.15 16.13 -8.99
N THR A 2 23.32 16.57 -9.45
CA THR A 2 23.81 16.37 -10.81
C THR A 2 24.74 15.16 -10.83
N PRO A 3 25.04 14.54 -11.99
CA PRO A 3 25.96 13.40 -12.03
C PRO A 3 27.31 13.62 -11.32
N PRO A 4 27.93 14.82 -11.35
CA PRO A 4 29.17 15.07 -10.61
C PRO A 4 29.00 15.21 -9.09
N THR A 5 27.78 15.43 -8.60
CA THR A 5 27.51 15.73 -7.17
C THR A 5 26.73 14.62 -6.48
N ILE A 6 26.44 13.51 -7.18
CA ILE A 6 25.72 12.38 -6.62
C ILE A 6 26.66 11.51 -5.76
N ASP A 7 26.30 11.32 -4.49
CA ASP A 7 27.06 10.47 -3.57
C ASP A 7 26.67 8.99 -3.77
N LEU A 8 27.30 8.36 -4.76
CA LEU A 8 27.08 6.94 -5.07
C LEU A 8 27.43 6.02 -3.90
N LYS A 9 28.38 6.41 -3.04
CA LYS A 9 28.74 5.62 -1.86
C LYS A 9 27.61 5.63 -0.84
N ALA A 10 27.01 6.79 -0.57
CA ALA A 10 25.85 6.87 0.31
C ALA A 10 24.64 6.13 -0.25
N ILE A 11 24.38 6.25 -1.55
CA ILE A 11 23.30 5.51 -2.22
C ILE A 11 23.52 4.01 -2.09
N GLY A 12 24.72 3.49 -2.37
CA GLY A 12 25.02 2.06 -2.23
C GLY A 12 24.89 1.54 -0.79
N ARG A 13 25.24 2.36 0.22
CA ARG A 13 24.99 1.99 1.63
C ARG A 13 23.50 1.88 1.93
N LEU A 14 22.69 2.80 1.41
CA LEU A 14 21.24 2.77 1.59
C LEU A 14 20.60 1.59 0.86
N GLU A 15 21.02 1.30 -0.37
CA GLU A 15 20.57 0.13 -1.13
C GLU A 15 20.84 -1.17 -0.37
N ALA A 16 22.08 -1.38 0.10
CA ALA A 16 22.43 -2.57 0.88
C ALA A 16 21.60 -2.68 2.18
N TRP A 17 21.37 -1.55 2.87
CA TRP A 17 20.55 -1.53 4.07
C TRP A 17 19.07 -1.84 3.78
N LEU A 18 18.50 -1.30 2.69
CA LEU A 18 17.11 -1.51 2.29
C LEU A 18 16.81 -2.97 1.90
N LEU A 19 17.81 -3.74 1.45
CA LEU A 19 17.62 -5.14 1.07
C LEU A 19 17.45 -6.07 2.27
N ASP A 20 18.03 -5.73 3.43
CA ASP A 20 18.08 -6.61 4.61
C ASP A 20 17.25 -6.08 5.80
N VAL A 21 16.84 -4.80 5.78
CA VAL A 21 16.04 -4.22 6.86
C VAL A 21 14.69 -4.92 6.97
N LYS A 22 14.35 -5.35 8.19
CA LYS A 22 13.05 -5.94 8.50
C LYS A 22 12.16 -4.90 9.19
N PRO A 23 10.87 -4.85 8.88
CA PRO A 23 9.95 -4.00 9.61
C PRO A 23 9.88 -4.43 11.09
N PRO A 24 9.62 -3.50 12.01
CA PRO A 24 9.36 -3.87 13.40
C PRO A 24 8.07 -4.68 13.50
N VAL A 25 8.06 -5.62 14.46
CA VAL A 25 6.87 -6.42 14.76
C VAL A 25 5.74 -5.52 15.27
N TYR A 26 4.50 -5.94 15.00
CA TYR A 26 3.33 -5.27 15.52
C TYR A 26 3.37 -5.21 17.07
N PRO A 27 3.27 -4.01 17.68
CA PRO A 27 3.57 -3.82 19.10
C PRO A 27 2.38 -4.08 20.03
N TYR A 28 1.17 -4.27 19.49
CA TYR A 28 -0.04 -4.50 20.29
C TYR A 28 -0.38 -5.99 20.40
N ALA A 29 -1.31 -6.32 21.30
CA ALA A 29 -1.79 -7.69 21.47
C ALA A 29 -2.45 -8.21 20.18
N ILE A 30 -2.20 -9.49 19.89
CA ILE A 30 -2.79 -10.24 18.78
C ILE A 30 -3.58 -11.39 19.39
N ASP A 31 -4.86 -11.48 19.06
CA ASP A 31 -5.68 -12.66 19.31
C ASP A 31 -5.21 -13.78 18.37
N ARG A 32 -4.50 -14.76 18.93
CA ARG A 32 -3.86 -15.82 18.17
C ARG A 32 -4.86 -16.78 17.55
N GLU A 33 -5.97 -17.08 18.22
CA GLU A 33 -6.98 -18.00 17.70
C GLU A 33 -7.72 -17.35 16.53
N LEU A 34 -8.08 -16.07 16.68
CA LEU A 34 -8.71 -15.31 15.62
C LEU A 34 -7.76 -15.11 14.41
N ALA A 35 -6.49 -14.77 14.66
CA ALA A 35 -5.49 -14.66 13.61
C ALA A 35 -5.31 -15.98 12.83
N LEU A 36 -5.23 -17.13 13.53
CA LEU A 36 -5.14 -18.44 12.88
C LEU A 36 -6.38 -18.72 11.99
N SER A 37 -7.57 -18.32 12.42
CA SER A 37 -8.78 -18.46 11.58
C SER A 37 -8.74 -17.59 10.32
N GLY A 38 -8.05 -16.45 10.39
CA GLY A 38 -7.85 -15.51 9.27
C GLY A 38 -6.82 -15.97 8.24
N GLU A 39 -5.88 -16.85 8.62
CA GLU A 39 -4.83 -17.35 7.72
C GLU A 39 -5.41 -18.00 6.47
N SER A 40 -6.38 -18.91 6.62
CA SER A 40 -7.00 -19.59 5.48
C SER A 40 -7.70 -18.62 4.51
N ILE A 41 -8.26 -17.53 5.04
CA ILE A 41 -8.88 -16.46 4.26
C ILE A 41 -7.78 -15.70 3.49
N TYR A 42 -6.69 -15.33 4.16
CA TYR A 42 -5.57 -14.67 3.49
C TYR A 42 -4.99 -15.52 2.36
N GLN A 43 -4.79 -16.83 2.60
CA GLN A 43 -4.28 -17.74 1.57
C GLN A 43 -5.21 -17.84 0.36
N ALA A 44 -6.52 -17.82 0.59
CA ALA A 44 -7.50 -17.94 -0.49
C ALA A 44 -7.68 -16.65 -1.32
N TYR A 45 -7.54 -15.47 -0.71
CA TYR A 45 -7.90 -14.20 -1.35
C TYR A 45 -6.71 -13.28 -1.64
N CYS A 46 -5.64 -13.35 -0.87
CA CYS A 46 -4.59 -12.33 -0.85
C CYS A 46 -3.23 -12.85 -1.33
N ALA A 47 -2.89 -14.08 -0.95
CA ALA A 47 -1.51 -14.56 -1.01
C ALA A 47 -0.91 -14.61 -2.42
N ASP A 48 -1.73 -14.84 -3.44
CA ASP A 48 -1.28 -14.91 -4.82
C ASP A 48 -0.72 -13.57 -5.34
N CYS A 49 -1.31 -12.45 -4.91
CA CYS A 49 -0.86 -11.09 -5.25
C CYS A 49 0.18 -10.55 -4.27
N HIS A 50 0.07 -10.91 -2.98
CA HIS A 50 0.79 -10.22 -1.89
C HIS A 50 1.91 -11.04 -1.23
N GLY A 51 2.03 -12.32 -1.51
CA GLY A 51 3.00 -13.23 -0.88
C GLY A 51 2.32 -14.21 0.07
N GLN A 52 3.01 -15.26 0.49
CA GLN A 52 2.46 -16.23 1.45
C GLN A 52 2.32 -15.67 2.87
N SER A 53 3.14 -14.68 3.24
CA SER A 53 3.11 -14.03 4.56
C SER A 53 3.81 -12.67 4.55
N GLY A 54 3.88 -11.99 5.70
CA GLY A 54 4.67 -10.77 5.88
C GLY A 54 6.19 -10.93 5.74
N ALA A 55 6.69 -12.15 5.54
CA ALA A 55 8.12 -12.42 5.31
C ALA A 55 8.41 -13.38 4.15
N ASP A 56 7.41 -14.10 3.64
CA ASP A 56 7.54 -14.95 2.45
C ASP A 56 6.77 -14.33 1.28
N PHE A 57 7.52 -13.76 0.33
CA PHE A 57 6.97 -13.04 -0.81
C PHE A 57 6.71 -13.93 -2.04
N LYS A 58 6.58 -15.25 -1.85
CA LYS A 58 6.18 -16.15 -2.93
C LYS A 58 4.69 -16.01 -3.25
N GLY A 59 4.38 -15.82 -4.53
CA GLY A 59 3.02 -15.83 -5.08
C GLY A 59 3.10 -15.58 -6.57
N ALA A 60 2.14 -16.06 -7.37
CA ALA A 60 2.28 -16.03 -8.83
C ALA A 60 2.20 -14.60 -9.40
N ARG A 61 1.61 -13.66 -8.64
CA ARG A 61 1.40 -12.27 -9.04
C ARG A 61 2.15 -11.25 -8.16
N VAL A 62 3.00 -11.69 -7.23
CA VAL A 62 3.80 -10.78 -6.39
C VAL A 62 4.80 -9.99 -7.25
N GLY A 63 4.81 -8.66 -7.11
CA GLY A 63 5.63 -7.76 -7.93
C GLY A 63 5.16 -7.61 -9.38
N HIS A 64 4.15 -8.38 -9.81
CA HIS A 64 3.53 -8.20 -11.12
C HIS A 64 2.54 -7.02 -11.11
N VAL A 65 2.27 -6.50 -12.30
CA VAL A 65 1.31 -5.40 -12.50
C VAL A 65 -0.08 -5.98 -12.71
N THR A 66 -1.02 -5.65 -11.82
CA THR A 66 -2.44 -5.93 -12.03
C THR A 66 -3.01 -4.84 -12.95
N PRO A 67 -3.64 -5.20 -14.09
CA PRO A 67 -4.19 -4.23 -15.04
C PRO A 67 -5.18 -3.26 -14.39
N ILE A 68 -5.20 -2.01 -14.86
CA ILE A 68 -6.07 -0.97 -14.29
C ILE A 68 -7.56 -1.32 -14.33
N ALA A 69 -7.99 -2.03 -15.38
CA ALA A 69 -9.37 -2.50 -15.53
C ALA A 69 -9.74 -3.61 -14.52
N GLU A 70 -8.75 -4.31 -13.95
CA GLU A 70 -8.95 -5.36 -12.95
C GLU A 70 -8.83 -4.80 -11.52
N ILE A 71 -7.79 -3.99 -11.23
CA ILE A 71 -7.58 -3.44 -9.89
C ILE A 71 -8.51 -2.27 -9.59
N GLY A 72 -8.93 -1.49 -10.59
CA GLY A 72 -9.96 -0.46 -10.48
C GLY A 72 -9.65 0.75 -9.58
N THR A 73 -8.42 0.85 -9.05
CA THR A 73 -8.02 1.99 -8.20
C THR A 73 -7.82 3.28 -9.01
N ASP A 74 -7.71 4.42 -8.34
CA ASP A 74 -7.50 5.74 -8.96
C ASP A 74 -6.47 5.71 -10.12
N ARG A 75 -6.82 6.38 -11.22
CA ARG A 75 -6.02 6.40 -12.45
C ARG A 75 -5.06 7.58 -12.57
N GLY A 76 -5.14 8.60 -11.74
CA GLY A 76 -4.38 9.84 -11.84
C GLY A 76 -2.87 9.60 -11.91
N ARG A 77 -2.32 8.72 -11.04
CA ARG A 77 -0.90 8.35 -11.11
C ARG A 77 -0.58 7.56 -12.38
N LEU A 78 -1.44 6.64 -12.79
CA LEU A 78 -1.26 5.90 -14.03
C LEU A 78 -1.23 6.86 -15.21
N ASP A 79 -2.26 7.68 -15.41
CA ASP A 79 -2.46 8.53 -16.58
C ASP A 79 -1.42 9.66 -16.68
N SER A 80 -0.95 10.21 -15.55
CA SER A 80 0.10 11.22 -15.54
C SER A 80 1.45 10.71 -16.05
N PHE A 81 1.71 9.40 -15.99
CA PHE A 81 2.94 8.81 -16.51
C PHE A 81 2.75 8.39 -17.97
N THR A 82 3.07 9.28 -18.92
CA THR A 82 2.87 9.04 -20.36
C THR A 82 4.02 8.22 -20.98
N ALA A 83 3.81 7.72 -22.21
CA ALA A 83 4.87 7.07 -22.98
C ALA A 83 6.02 8.05 -23.27
N ASP A 84 5.69 9.31 -23.58
CA ASP A 84 6.69 10.37 -23.81
C ASP A 84 7.49 10.67 -22.55
N LEU A 85 6.84 10.75 -21.37
CA LEU A 85 7.54 10.91 -20.11
C LEU A 85 8.49 9.72 -19.85
N ALA A 86 8.04 8.49 -20.10
CA ALA A 86 8.87 7.30 -19.93
C ALA A 86 10.10 7.34 -20.86
N ALA A 87 9.92 7.71 -22.13
CA ALA A 87 11.01 7.86 -23.10
C ALA A 87 12.00 8.95 -22.67
N ASN A 88 11.49 10.11 -22.24
CA ASN A 88 12.32 11.23 -21.77
C ASN A 88 13.10 10.87 -20.51
N LEU A 89 12.49 10.17 -19.54
CA LEU A 89 13.18 9.70 -18.34
C LEU A 89 14.32 8.72 -18.65
N GLY A 90 14.18 7.91 -19.70
CA GLY A 90 15.26 7.02 -20.17
C GLY A 90 16.50 7.76 -20.70
N SER A 91 16.38 9.06 -21.02
CA SER A 91 17.49 9.91 -21.46
C SER A 91 18.22 10.59 -20.29
N VAL A 92 17.60 10.66 -19.11
CA VAL A 92 18.22 11.30 -17.94
C VAL A 92 19.45 10.49 -17.52
N TYR A 93 20.56 11.19 -17.29
CA TYR A 93 21.85 10.58 -16.96
C TYR A 93 22.42 9.68 -18.06
N ALA A 94 22.09 9.94 -19.34
CA ALA A 94 22.78 9.33 -20.47
C ALA A 94 24.31 9.50 -20.34
N GLY A 95 25.06 8.44 -20.63
CA GLY A 95 26.52 8.40 -20.49
C GLY A 95 27.04 7.89 -19.15
N TYR A 96 26.16 7.65 -18.17
CA TYR A 96 26.53 7.05 -16.88
C TYR A 96 26.07 5.60 -16.78
N ASP A 97 26.92 4.73 -16.22
CA ASP A 97 26.61 3.30 -16.06
C ASP A 97 25.41 3.04 -15.16
N TRP A 98 25.25 3.88 -14.14
CA TRP A 98 24.17 3.82 -13.14
C TRP A 98 22.86 4.47 -13.60
N ARG A 99 22.72 4.87 -14.87
CA ARG A 99 21.45 5.42 -15.38
C ARG A 99 20.34 4.36 -15.30
N PHE A 100 19.13 4.80 -14.95
CA PHE A 100 17.93 3.96 -15.03
C PHE A 100 17.58 3.70 -16.51
N LYS A 101 17.38 2.43 -16.88
CA LYS A 101 17.12 1.99 -18.26
C LYS A 101 15.75 1.30 -18.45
N GLY A 102 14.92 1.26 -17.41
CA GLY A 102 13.70 0.45 -17.36
C GLY A 102 12.38 1.22 -17.29
N PHE A 103 12.38 2.53 -17.56
CA PHE A 103 11.13 3.31 -17.54
C PHE A 103 10.21 2.84 -18.65
N ARG A 104 9.00 2.43 -18.27
CA ARG A 104 7.95 2.01 -19.19
C ARG A 104 6.60 2.39 -18.62
N LYS A 105 5.64 2.67 -19.51
CA LYS A 105 4.24 2.78 -19.12
C LYS A 105 3.76 1.43 -18.61
N THR A 106 3.36 1.38 -17.35
CA THR A 106 2.63 0.23 -16.80
C THR A 106 1.13 0.55 -16.88
N PHE A 107 0.35 -0.33 -17.48
CA PHE A 107 -1.11 -0.16 -17.65
C PHE A 107 -1.86 -0.68 -16.42
N GLY A 108 -1.33 -0.40 -15.23
CA GLY A 108 -1.81 -0.90 -13.94
C GLY A 108 -0.84 -0.58 -12.81
N TYR A 109 -1.08 -1.20 -11.65
CA TYR A 109 -0.28 -1.02 -10.44
C TYR A 109 0.38 -2.34 -9.99
N ALA A 110 1.58 -2.24 -9.43
CA ALA A 110 2.33 -3.40 -8.96
C ALA A 110 1.75 -3.94 -7.66
N ASN A 111 1.66 -5.26 -7.55
CA ASN A 111 1.25 -5.92 -6.32
C ASN A 111 2.42 -5.95 -5.34
N MET A 112 2.27 -5.27 -4.21
CA MET A 112 3.34 -5.12 -3.22
C MET A 112 3.23 -6.18 -2.12
N PRO A 113 4.38 -6.71 -1.64
CA PRO A 113 4.41 -7.43 -0.37
C PRO A 113 3.84 -6.60 0.79
N LEU A 114 3.31 -7.30 1.79
CA LEU A 114 2.62 -6.71 2.94
C LEU A 114 3.46 -6.73 4.23
N ASP A 115 4.78 -6.89 4.13
CA ASP A 115 5.68 -6.82 5.29
C ASP A 115 5.53 -5.49 6.05
N GLY A 116 5.36 -5.53 7.37
CA GLY A 116 5.17 -4.31 8.17
C GLY A 116 3.93 -3.50 7.78
N LEU A 117 2.89 -4.16 7.24
CA LEU A 117 1.63 -3.54 6.79
C LEU A 117 1.02 -2.58 7.81
N TRP A 118 1.17 -2.90 9.10
CA TRP A 118 0.62 -2.12 10.20
C TRP A 118 1.13 -0.68 10.21
N LEU A 119 2.34 -0.41 9.69
CA LEU A 119 2.93 0.93 9.61
C LEU A 119 2.51 1.73 8.37
N ARG A 120 1.86 1.09 7.39
CA ARG A 120 1.73 1.64 6.03
C ARG A 120 0.41 2.34 5.76
N ALA A 121 -0.43 2.54 6.78
CA ALA A 121 -1.63 3.34 6.65
C ALA A 121 -1.29 4.82 6.35
N PRO A 122 -2.09 5.53 5.54
CA PRO A 122 -3.25 5.05 4.77
C PRO A 122 -2.87 4.17 3.56
N TYR A 123 -3.82 3.35 3.10
CA TYR A 123 -3.65 2.31 2.10
C TYR A 123 -4.06 2.73 0.68
N LEU A 124 -3.76 1.85 -0.29
CA LEU A 124 -3.71 2.10 -1.74
C LEU A 124 -2.53 3.01 -2.15
N HIS A 125 -2.28 3.11 -3.44
CA HIS A 125 -1.12 3.83 -3.98
C HIS A 125 -1.15 5.35 -3.72
N ASN A 126 -2.33 5.91 -3.50
CA ASN A 126 -2.57 7.33 -3.22
C ASN A 126 -2.91 7.60 -1.75
N GLY A 127 -2.97 6.56 -0.91
CA GLY A 127 -3.30 6.71 0.51
C GLY A 127 -4.72 7.19 0.76
N SER A 128 -5.69 6.77 -0.06
CA SER A 128 -7.09 7.21 -0.01
C SER A 128 -8.00 6.36 0.89
N VAL A 129 -7.47 5.31 1.53
CA VAL A 129 -8.21 4.45 2.45
C VAL A 129 -7.52 4.40 3.82
N PRO A 130 -8.14 4.88 4.91
CA PRO A 130 -7.41 5.15 6.15
C PRO A 130 -6.94 3.90 6.89
N THR A 131 -7.68 2.78 6.81
CA THR A 131 -7.37 1.56 7.56
C THR A 131 -7.54 0.29 6.71
N VAL A 132 -6.91 -0.83 7.09
CA VAL A 132 -7.13 -2.11 6.39
C VAL A 132 -8.59 -2.54 6.52
N ARG A 133 -9.22 -2.27 7.67
CA ARG A 133 -10.63 -2.60 7.87
C ARG A 133 -11.53 -1.85 6.90
N ASP A 134 -11.26 -0.57 6.63
CA ASP A 134 -12.02 0.21 5.65
C ASP A 134 -11.71 -0.27 4.22
N LEU A 135 -10.48 -0.72 3.92
CA LEU A 135 -10.13 -1.31 2.61
C LEU A 135 -10.93 -2.57 2.29
N LEU A 136 -11.24 -3.37 3.32
CA LEU A 136 -12.09 -4.56 3.20
C LEU A 136 -13.59 -4.23 3.10
N GLU A 137 -13.99 -2.95 3.07
CA GLU A 137 -15.34 -2.57 2.69
C GLU A 137 -15.45 -2.24 1.19
N PRO A 138 -16.64 -2.45 0.57
CA PRO A 138 -16.88 -1.90 -0.76
C PRO A 138 -16.63 -0.39 -0.73
N ALA A 139 -16.12 0.17 -1.82
CA ALA A 139 -15.72 1.57 -1.89
C ALA A 139 -16.86 2.54 -1.60
N SER A 140 -18.11 2.14 -1.85
CA SER A 140 -19.31 2.89 -1.48
C SER A 140 -19.47 3.11 0.03
N ALA A 141 -18.83 2.28 0.87
CA ALA A 141 -18.85 2.36 2.33
C ALA A 141 -17.53 2.88 2.94
N ARG A 142 -16.52 3.19 2.12
CA ARG A 142 -15.25 3.77 2.59
C ARG A 142 -15.42 5.26 2.94
N PRO A 143 -14.66 5.80 3.92
CA PRO A 143 -14.68 7.24 4.21
C PRO A 143 -14.36 8.08 2.97
N ARG A 144 -15.22 9.08 2.69
CA ARG A 144 -15.00 10.05 1.60
C ARG A 144 -14.12 11.23 2.00
N VAL A 145 -14.17 11.58 3.28
CA VAL A 145 -13.33 12.61 3.88
C VAL A 145 -12.79 12.05 5.20
N PHE A 146 -11.49 12.19 5.43
CA PHE A 146 -10.82 11.79 6.67
C PHE A 146 -9.57 12.66 6.90
N TYR A 147 -8.98 12.57 8.08
CA TYR A 147 -7.84 13.39 8.47
C TYR A 147 -6.55 12.58 8.56
N ARG A 148 -5.44 13.17 8.10
CA ARG A 148 -4.10 12.57 8.07
C ARG A 148 -3.13 13.32 8.98
N GLY A 149 -2.19 12.56 9.55
CA GLY A 149 -1.09 13.08 10.34
C GLY A 149 -1.30 13.00 11.86
N TYR A 150 -2.39 12.38 12.29
CA TYR A 150 -2.58 11.99 13.69
C TYR A 150 -1.86 10.66 13.95
N ASP A 151 -1.13 10.58 15.07
CA ASP A 151 -0.22 9.48 15.40
C ASP A 151 -0.82 8.45 16.36
N VAL A 152 -2.12 8.57 16.68
CA VAL A 152 -2.86 7.56 17.44
C VAL A 152 -3.24 6.39 16.53
N TYR A 153 -2.80 5.19 16.92
CA TYR A 153 -3.07 3.96 16.18
C TYR A 153 -4.39 3.31 16.59
N ASP A 154 -5.19 2.85 15.63
CA ASP A 154 -6.37 2.01 15.86
C ASP A 154 -6.04 0.53 15.60
N PRO A 155 -5.78 -0.27 16.65
CA PRO A 155 -5.44 -1.68 16.50
C PRO A 155 -6.63 -2.54 16.02
N ARG A 156 -7.87 -2.08 16.12
CA ARG A 156 -9.04 -2.84 15.64
C ARG A 156 -9.23 -2.68 14.15
N LYS A 157 -8.90 -1.51 13.61
CA LYS A 157 -9.00 -1.21 12.18
C LYS A 157 -7.71 -1.46 11.41
N LEU A 158 -6.58 -1.58 12.11
CA LEU A 158 -5.23 -1.72 11.54
C LEU A 158 -4.91 -0.50 10.65
N GLY A 159 -4.66 0.62 11.31
CA GLY A 159 -4.33 1.91 10.72
C GLY A 159 -4.30 3.01 11.78
N PHE A 160 -4.22 4.27 11.36
CA PHE A 160 -4.29 5.42 12.28
C PHE A 160 -5.72 5.93 12.44
N VAL A 161 -6.03 6.49 13.60
CA VAL A 161 -7.29 7.22 13.84
C VAL A 161 -7.36 8.40 12.86
N SER A 162 -8.49 8.51 12.15
CA SER A 162 -8.62 9.42 11.00
C SER A 162 -9.89 10.27 11.02
N ASP A 163 -10.64 10.27 12.12
CA ASP A 163 -11.87 11.04 12.33
C ASP A 163 -11.67 12.27 13.23
N VAL A 164 -10.42 12.58 13.57
CA VAL A 164 -10.02 13.75 14.37
C VAL A 164 -9.48 14.84 13.45
N ALA A 165 -10.22 15.96 13.33
CA ALA A 165 -9.82 17.10 12.53
C ALA A 165 -8.74 17.97 13.20
N GLU A 166 -8.81 18.09 14.52
CA GLU A 166 -7.90 18.90 15.33
C GLU A 166 -7.81 18.32 16.74
N GLU A 167 -6.61 18.32 17.32
CA GLU A 167 -6.41 18.02 18.74
C GLU A 167 -5.29 18.90 19.31
N ASN A 168 -5.45 19.39 20.55
CA ASN A 168 -4.44 20.20 21.25
C ASN A 168 -3.92 21.41 20.44
N GLY A 169 -4.79 22.03 19.65
CA GLY A 169 -4.44 23.19 18.79
C GLY A 169 -3.67 22.83 17.51
N ARG A 170 -3.52 21.54 17.19
CA ARG A 170 -2.96 21.06 15.92
C ARG A 170 -4.08 20.56 15.01
N ALA A 171 -4.33 21.29 13.92
CA ALA A 171 -5.18 20.82 12.84
C ALA A 171 -4.46 19.74 12.02
N TYR A 172 -5.20 18.70 11.64
CA TYR A 172 -4.75 17.61 10.79
C TYR A 172 -5.17 17.84 9.34
N PHE A 173 -4.49 17.17 8.41
CA PHE A 173 -4.72 17.38 6.98
C PHE A 173 -6.01 16.68 6.55
N GLU A 174 -7.00 17.46 6.10
CA GLU A 174 -8.23 16.93 5.50
C GLU A 174 -7.93 16.31 4.12
N PHE A 175 -8.24 15.03 3.98
CA PHE A 175 -8.12 14.28 2.74
C PHE A 175 -9.52 14.01 2.17
N ASP A 176 -9.84 14.65 1.05
CA ASP A 176 -11.08 14.46 0.30
C ASP A 176 -10.84 13.56 -0.91
N THR A 177 -11.55 12.42 -0.95
CA THR A 177 -11.43 11.41 -2.01
C THR A 177 -12.15 11.79 -3.30
N SER A 178 -12.90 12.89 -3.32
CA SER A 178 -13.55 13.41 -4.53
C SER A 178 -12.60 14.24 -5.41
N LEU A 179 -11.45 14.65 -4.87
CA LEU A 179 -10.44 15.41 -5.60
C LEU A 179 -9.67 14.53 -6.59
N ALA A 180 -9.18 15.15 -7.67
CA ALA A 180 -8.44 14.44 -8.71
C ALA A 180 -7.19 13.74 -8.15
N GLY A 181 -7.08 12.43 -8.38
CA GLY A 181 -5.98 11.60 -7.90
C GLY A 181 -6.17 11.01 -6.50
N ASN A 182 -7.24 11.39 -5.80
CA ASN A 182 -7.53 10.96 -4.43
C ASN A 182 -8.61 9.88 -4.34
N ASP A 183 -9.08 9.35 -5.47
CA ASP A 183 -10.19 8.40 -5.49
C ASP A 183 -9.86 7.14 -4.65
N ASN A 184 -10.89 6.63 -3.96
CA ASN A 184 -10.80 5.52 -3.03
C ASN A 184 -11.46 4.23 -3.55
N GLN A 185 -11.68 4.12 -4.86
CA GLN A 185 -12.24 2.94 -5.52
C GLN A 185 -11.19 1.85 -5.73
N GLY A 186 -11.65 0.71 -6.24
CA GLY A 186 -10.81 -0.40 -6.62
C GLY A 186 -10.34 -1.24 -5.44
N HIS A 187 -9.60 -2.30 -5.76
CA HIS A 187 -9.28 -3.37 -4.83
C HIS A 187 -10.58 -3.85 -4.14
N GLU A 188 -11.59 -4.14 -4.95
CA GLU A 188 -12.97 -4.40 -4.53
C GLU A 188 -13.59 -5.54 -5.33
N GLY A 189 -14.47 -6.28 -4.65
CA GLY A 189 -15.23 -7.40 -5.17
C GLY A 189 -14.82 -8.68 -4.46
N LYS A 190 -15.46 -9.80 -4.82
CA LYS A 190 -15.16 -11.12 -4.28
C LYS A 190 -13.67 -11.44 -4.23
N ALA A 191 -12.91 -11.13 -5.29
CA ALA A 191 -11.47 -11.43 -5.36
C ALA A 191 -10.64 -10.69 -4.30
N TYR A 192 -11.12 -9.55 -3.82
CA TYR A 192 -10.38 -8.66 -2.90
C TYR A 192 -10.92 -8.68 -1.47
N GLY A 193 -11.87 -9.58 -1.19
CA GLY A 193 -12.39 -9.80 0.16
C GLY A 193 -13.44 -8.79 0.63
N THR A 194 -13.91 -7.86 -0.21
CA THR A 194 -14.92 -6.87 0.21
C THR A 194 -16.31 -7.47 0.43
N GLU A 195 -16.58 -8.62 -0.19
CA GLU A 195 -17.83 -9.41 -0.03
C GLU A 195 -17.75 -10.43 1.13
N LEU A 196 -16.63 -10.50 1.85
CA LEU A 196 -16.53 -11.35 3.04
C LEU A 196 -17.52 -10.91 4.12
N ARG A 197 -17.95 -11.85 4.98
CA ARG A 197 -18.75 -11.49 6.15
C ARG A 197 -17.92 -10.70 7.16
N ALA A 198 -18.59 -9.94 8.02
CA ALA A 198 -17.93 -9.09 9.01
C ALA A 198 -16.94 -9.87 9.90
N GLU A 199 -17.29 -11.09 10.32
CA GLU A 199 -16.43 -11.93 11.16
C GLU A 199 -15.18 -12.40 10.41
N GLN A 200 -15.32 -12.71 9.12
CA GLN A 200 -14.20 -13.10 8.26
C GLN A 200 -13.24 -11.93 8.01
N LYS A 201 -13.78 -10.71 7.83
CA LYS A 201 -12.97 -9.49 7.73
C LYS A 201 -12.22 -9.23 9.03
N ALA A 202 -12.85 -9.42 10.19
CA ALA A 202 -12.19 -9.30 11.49
C ALA A 202 -11.05 -10.31 11.67
N ALA A 203 -11.29 -11.58 11.33
CA ALA A 203 -10.26 -12.62 11.35
C ALA A 203 -9.08 -12.30 10.42
N LEU A 204 -9.36 -11.83 9.21
CA LEU A 204 -8.34 -11.42 8.25
C LEU A 204 -7.50 -10.23 8.76
N VAL A 205 -8.14 -9.20 9.32
CA VAL A 205 -7.44 -8.05 9.93
C VAL A 205 -6.55 -8.52 11.09
N GLU A 206 -7.04 -9.44 11.92
CA GLU A 206 -6.25 -10.00 13.02
C GLU A 206 -5.04 -10.79 12.53
N PHE A 207 -5.19 -11.59 11.47
CA PHE A 207 -4.08 -12.30 10.83
C PHE A 207 -3.04 -11.34 10.26
N LEU A 208 -3.47 -10.25 9.61
CA LEU A 208 -2.60 -9.24 9.03
C LEU A 208 -1.78 -8.45 10.07
N LYS A 209 -2.13 -8.50 11.36
CA LYS A 209 -1.27 -7.98 12.45
C LYS A 209 0.02 -8.80 12.64
N THR A 210 0.08 -10.02 12.10
CA THR A 210 1.26 -10.88 12.21
C THR A 210 2.36 -10.55 11.18
N PHE A 211 2.12 -9.57 10.31
CA PHE A 211 2.97 -9.19 9.17
C PHE A 211 3.94 -8.06 9.49
#